data_AF-A0A3B1DTL1-F1
#
_entry.id   AF-A0A3B1DTL1-F1
#
_cell.length_a   1.000
_cell.length_b   1.000
_cell.length_c   1.000
_cell.angle_alpha   90.00
_cell.angle_beta   90.00
_cell.angle_gamma   90.00
#
_symmetry.space_group_name_H-M   'P 1'
#
loop_
_entity.id
_entity.type
_entity.pdbx_description
1 polymer ?
#
loop_
_entity_poly.entity_id
_entity_poly.type
_entity_poly.pdbx_seq_one_letter_code
_entity_poly.pdbx_strand_id
1 'polypeptide(L)'
;MKLLAFLLIWISLGLGAVAATTAYVWKVPESGDLESFRLEATEEGKPTYAVLAADAGKIAKDTPLIKAGTPLTPDVVKQLQEATPPVNRVRVKSFKFSRWTHLPHFAAACVGLFAGAFLTRRSAARDAKLAEAHAEHPDTVTPEKALAELRQVVGELLEAIPTLGDEHHACHTITLKLGDAISDFVPAIADQRERLVARMGLSAYAGLMDVFSAAERSMNRAWSAAADENLDESTESLERAAERLAVVEDKLTGRTPSLLPLG
;
A
#
# COMPACT_ATOMS: atom_id res chain seq x y z
N MET A 1 -1.06 -9.99 19.57
CA MET A 1 -1.22 -8.55 19.24
C MET A 1 -1.74 -8.31 17.81
N LYS A 2 -1.19 -8.96 16.77
CA LYS A 2 -1.69 -8.81 15.38
C LYS A 2 -3.20 -9.07 15.24
N LEU A 3 -3.70 -10.16 15.85
CA LEU A 3 -5.14 -10.48 15.86
C LEU A 3 -6.01 -9.37 16.46
N LEU A 4 -5.58 -8.76 17.57
CA LEU A 4 -6.30 -7.65 18.20
C LEU A 4 -6.33 -6.41 17.30
N ALA A 5 -5.22 -6.09 16.63
CA ALA A 5 -5.15 -4.96 15.71
C ALA A 5 -6.06 -5.19 14.48
N PHE A 6 -6.06 -6.40 13.92
CA PHE A 6 -6.98 -6.76 12.83
C PHE A 6 -8.45 -6.70 13.27
N LEU A 7 -8.77 -7.24 14.45
CA LEU A 7 -10.12 -7.18 14.99
C LEU A 7 -10.59 -5.72 15.16
N LEU A 8 -9.73 -4.85 15.69
CA LEU A 8 -10.01 -3.42 15.84
C LEU A 8 -10.28 -2.75 14.48
N ILE A 9 -9.48 -3.07 13.45
CA ILE A 9 -9.68 -2.57 12.08
C ILE A 9 -11.04 -3.02 11.54
N TRP A 10 -11.39 -4.30 11.68
CA TRP A 10 -12.66 -4.85 11.19
C TRP A 10 -13.88 -4.22 11.88
N ILE A 11 -13.85 -4.11 13.21
CA ILE A 11 -14.94 -3.47 13.97
C ILE A 11 -15.08 -2.00 13.55
N SER A 12 -13.96 -1.29 13.44
CA SER A 12 -13.94 0.12 13.04
C SER A 12 -14.48 0.30 11.63
N LEU A 13 -14.09 -0.57 10.69
CA LEU A 13 -14.59 -0.56 9.32
C LEU A 13 -16.11 -0.79 9.27
N GLY A 14 -16.61 -1.80 9.97
CA GLY A 14 -18.04 -2.11 10.04
C GLY A 14 -18.85 -0.95 10.63
N LEU A 15 -18.40 -0.41 11.76
CA LEU A 15 -19.05 0.73 12.42
C LEU A 15 -19.03 1.99 11.53
N GLY A 16 -17.88 2.29 10.92
CA GLY A 16 -17.72 3.42 10.01
C GLY A 16 -18.60 3.31 8.77
N ALA A 17 -18.68 2.11 8.16
CA ALA A 17 -19.54 1.86 7.01
C ALA A 17 -21.02 2.07 7.35
N VAL A 18 -21.51 1.50 8.46
CA VAL A 18 -22.90 1.69 8.91
C VAL A 18 -23.17 3.17 9.18
N ALA A 19 -22.29 3.86 9.91
CA ALA A 19 -22.43 5.29 10.16
C ALA A 19 -22.47 6.10 8.85
N ALA A 20 -21.61 5.79 7.88
CA ALA A 20 -21.55 6.49 6.59
C ALA A 20 -22.86 6.38 5.79
N THR A 21 -23.56 5.24 5.84
CA THR A 21 -24.86 5.10 5.16
C THR A 21 -25.93 6.07 5.67
N THR A 22 -25.76 6.57 6.89
CA THR A 22 -26.69 7.52 7.53
C THR A 22 -26.35 8.99 7.28
N ALA A 23 -25.26 9.30 6.55
CA ALA A 23 -24.81 10.67 6.31
C ALA A 23 -25.88 11.57 5.67
N TYR A 24 -26.78 10.98 4.87
CA TYR A 24 -27.87 11.68 4.18
C TYR A 24 -29.23 11.49 4.85
N VAL A 25 -29.28 10.87 6.03
CA VAL A 25 -30.51 10.61 6.77
C VAL A 25 -30.62 11.64 7.89
N TRP A 26 -31.59 12.55 7.76
CA TRP A 26 -31.82 13.60 8.74
C TRP A 26 -32.99 13.22 9.64
N LYS A 27 -32.84 13.45 10.95
CA LYS A 27 -33.95 13.32 11.91
C LYS A 27 -34.90 14.51 11.69
N VAL A 28 -36.19 14.23 11.60
CA VAL A 28 -37.22 15.28 11.61
C VAL A 28 -37.29 15.83 13.05
N PRO A 29 -37.07 17.14 13.26
CA PRO A 29 -37.08 17.75 14.58
C PRO A 29 -38.49 17.61 15.19
N GLU A 30 -38.57 17.42 16.51
CA GLU A 30 -39.84 17.25 17.22
C GLU A 30 -40.45 18.60 17.63
N SER A 31 -39.59 19.59 17.90
CA SER A 31 -39.98 20.98 18.11
C SER A 31 -39.90 21.73 16.78
N GLY A 32 -40.74 22.75 16.58
CA GLY A 32 -40.80 23.58 15.37
C GLY A 32 -39.54 24.42 15.07
N ASP A 33 -38.34 23.92 15.37
CA ASP A 33 -37.06 24.42 14.92
C ASP A 33 -36.86 24.12 13.42
N LEU A 34 -37.58 24.89 12.62
CA LEU A 34 -37.64 24.81 11.17
C LEU A 34 -36.37 25.37 10.50
N GLU A 35 -35.55 26.12 11.23
CA GLU A 35 -34.25 26.61 10.77
C GLU A 35 -33.25 25.45 10.58
N SER A 36 -33.50 24.32 11.23
CA SER A 36 -32.70 23.09 11.10
C SER A 36 -32.77 22.43 9.71
N PHE A 37 -33.60 22.88 8.76
CA PHE A 37 -33.56 22.44 7.36
C PHE A 37 -33.04 23.47 6.37
N ARG A 38 -32.74 24.68 6.84
CA ARG A 38 -32.21 25.75 6.00
C ARG A 38 -30.78 25.42 5.55
N LEU A 39 -30.59 25.44 4.25
CA LEU A 39 -29.31 25.57 3.56
C LEU A 39 -29.03 27.08 3.44
N GLU A 40 -27.75 27.48 3.37
CA GLU A 40 -27.35 28.90 3.46
C GLU A 40 -28.16 29.81 2.51
N ALA A 41 -28.32 31.08 2.90
CA ALA A 41 -29.10 32.03 2.12
C ALA A 41 -28.47 32.24 0.74
N THR A 42 -29.30 32.23 -0.30
CA THR A 42 -28.87 32.60 -1.66
C THR A 42 -28.69 34.11 -1.77
N GLU A 43 -27.98 34.58 -2.80
CA GLU A 43 -27.76 36.01 -3.07
C GLU A 43 -29.07 36.83 -3.19
N GLU A 44 -30.20 36.18 -3.50
CA GLU A 44 -31.54 36.81 -3.55
C GLU A 44 -32.24 36.92 -2.18
N GLY A 45 -31.60 36.54 -1.08
CA GLY A 45 -32.17 36.60 0.27
C GLY A 45 -33.25 35.56 0.57
N LYS A 46 -33.58 34.67 -0.38
CA LYS A 46 -34.54 33.58 -0.17
C LYS A 46 -33.87 32.40 0.55
N PRO A 47 -34.49 31.85 1.61
CA PRO A 47 -33.99 30.67 2.29
C PRO A 47 -34.04 29.45 1.35
N THR A 48 -32.91 28.77 1.19
CA THR A 48 -32.86 27.49 0.48
C THR A 48 -33.12 26.38 1.48
N TYR A 49 -33.99 25.42 1.16
CA TYR A 49 -34.26 24.26 2.03
C TYR A 49 -33.60 23.01 1.47
N ALA A 50 -33.27 22.07 2.36
CA ALA A 50 -32.80 20.76 1.93
C ALA A 50 -33.87 20.04 1.09
N VAL A 51 -33.43 19.35 0.03
CA VAL A 51 -34.34 18.66 -0.89
C VAL A 51 -34.36 17.17 -0.58
N LEU A 52 -35.55 16.56 -0.56
CA LEU A 52 -35.71 15.13 -0.37
C LEU A 52 -35.02 14.34 -1.49
N ALA A 53 -34.20 13.37 -1.09
CA ALA A 53 -33.54 12.43 -2.00
C ALA A 53 -34.40 11.21 -2.35
N ALA A 54 -35.38 10.88 -1.50
CA ALA A 54 -36.30 9.78 -1.69
C ALA A 54 -37.70 10.18 -1.21
N ASP A 55 -38.71 9.43 -1.64
CA ASP A 55 -40.08 9.58 -1.17
C ASP A 55 -40.17 9.38 0.35
N ALA A 56 -41.04 10.15 1.00
CA ALA A 56 -41.20 10.14 2.45
C ALA A 56 -42.68 10.03 2.86
N GLY A 57 -42.94 9.24 3.90
CA GLY A 57 -44.28 8.96 4.41
C GLY A 57 -45.15 8.11 3.46
N LYS A 58 -46.31 7.68 3.94
CA LYS A 58 -47.30 6.94 3.15
C LYS A 58 -48.71 7.42 3.50
N ILE A 59 -49.51 7.76 2.50
CA ILE A 59 -50.95 8.07 2.66
C ILE A 59 -51.78 6.79 2.55
N ALA A 60 -51.38 5.91 1.63
CA ALA A 60 -51.97 4.60 1.38
C ALA A 60 -50.85 3.58 1.12
N LYS A 61 -51.19 2.30 0.90
CA LYS A 61 -50.25 1.17 0.83
C LYS A 61 -49.00 1.46 -0.03
N ASP A 62 -49.16 2.20 -1.14
CA ASP A 62 -48.08 2.50 -2.10
C ASP A 62 -48.07 3.96 -2.61
N THR A 63 -48.74 4.89 -1.93
CA THR A 63 -48.74 6.31 -2.33
C THR A 63 -47.90 7.13 -1.36
N PRO A 64 -46.77 7.71 -1.80
CA PRO A 64 -45.91 8.51 -0.94
C PRO A 64 -46.63 9.78 -0.51
N LEU A 65 -46.44 10.19 0.74
CA LEU A 65 -47.00 11.45 1.26
C LEU A 65 -46.31 12.65 0.58
N ILE A 66 -44.99 12.62 0.51
CA ILE A 66 -44.18 13.62 -0.17
C ILE A 66 -43.22 12.92 -1.12
N LYS A 67 -43.17 13.41 -2.37
CA LYS A 67 -42.30 12.87 -3.42
C LYS A 67 -40.86 13.36 -3.29
N ALA A 68 -39.91 12.55 -3.74
CA ALA A 68 -38.51 12.94 -3.91
C ALA A 68 -38.40 14.22 -4.75
N GLY A 69 -37.41 15.07 -4.43
CA GLY A 69 -37.24 16.37 -5.08
C GLY A 69 -38.02 17.52 -4.44
N THR A 70 -38.92 17.24 -3.50
CA THR A 70 -39.64 18.30 -2.75
C THR A 70 -38.70 18.97 -1.75
N PRO A 71 -38.62 20.31 -1.70
CA PRO A 71 -37.90 21.03 -0.65
C PRO A 71 -38.56 20.82 0.72
N LEU A 72 -37.77 20.61 1.77
CA LEU A 72 -38.21 20.45 3.16
C LEU A 72 -38.55 21.82 3.78
N THR A 73 -39.62 22.43 3.28
CA THR A 73 -40.20 23.65 3.84
C THR A 73 -40.91 23.35 5.18
N PRO A 74 -41.19 24.38 6.00
CA PRO A 74 -41.97 24.23 7.23
C PRO A 74 -43.24 23.40 7.11
N ASP A 75 -44.02 23.65 6.06
CA ASP A 75 -45.29 22.96 5.85
C ASP A 75 -45.08 21.48 5.52
N VAL A 76 -44.04 21.16 4.74
CA VAL A 76 -43.66 19.78 4.41
C VAL A 76 -43.19 19.04 5.66
N VAL A 77 -42.41 19.69 6.53
CA VAL A 77 -41.98 19.12 7.82
C VAL A 77 -43.18 18.84 8.72
N LYS A 78 -44.13 19.79 8.82
CA LYS A 78 -45.36 19.60 9.59
C LYS A 78 -46.21 18.45 9.07
N GLN A 79 -46.35 18.32 7.74
CA GLN A 79 -47.03 17.18 7.12
C GLN A 79 -46.36 15.83 7.47
N LEU A 80 -45.02 15.78 7.47
CA LEU A 80 -44.26 14.57 7.86
C LEU A 80 -44.47 14.19 9.34
N GLN A 81 -44.62 15.18 10.22
CA GLN A 81 -44.90 14.99 11.64
C GLN A 81 -46.34 14.54 11.91
N GLU A 82 -47.31 15.10 11.18
CA GLU A 82 -48.74 14.78 11.31
C GLU A 82 -49.13 13.48 10.59
N ALA A 83 -48.23 12.90 9.79
CA ALA A 83 -48.41 11.61 9.16
C ALA A 83 -48.70 10.50 10.19
N THR A 84 -49.53 9.52 9.81
CA THR A 84 -49.82 8.35 10.66
C THR A 84 -49.31 7.08 9.96
N PRO A 85 -48.17 6.50 10.37
CA PRO A 85 -47.30 6.90 11.50
C PRO A 85 -46.38 8.11 11.19
N PRO A 86 -45.91 8.83 12.21
CA PRO A 86 -45.06 10.01 12.03
C PRO A 86 -43.71 9.64 11.43
N VAL A 87 -43.24 10.43 10.48
CA VAL A 87 -41.96 10.20 9.79
C VAL A 87 -40.83 10.85 10.59
N ASN A 88 -40.07 10.04 11.31
CA ASN A 88 -38.99 10.53 12.18
C ASN A 88 -37.67 10.79 11.45
N ARG A 89 -37.48 10.23 10.25
CA ARG A 89 -36.23 10.32 9.48
C ARG A 89 -36.52 10.44 7.99
N VAL A 90 -35.80 11.34 7.32
CA VAL A 90 -35.91 11.56 5.88
C VAL A 90 -34.54 11.56 5.21
N ARG A 91 -34.48 11.11 3.96
CA ARG A 91 -33.24 11.14 3.17
C ARG A 91 -33.18 12.44 2.36
N VAL A 92 -32.07 13.16 2.44
CA VAL A 92 -31.88 14.44 1.74
C VAL A 92 -30.74 14.38 0.72
N LYS A 93 -30.77 15.25 -0.30
CA LYS A 93 -29.71 15.33 -1.32
C LYS A 93 -28.46 16.08 -0.84
N SER A 94 -28.62 17.01 0.08
CA SER A 94 -27.54 17.86 0.60
C SER A 94 -26.93 17.29 1.87
N PHE A 95 -25.60 17.23 1.93
CA PHE A 95 -24.86 16.80 3.11
C PHE A 95 -24.43 17.99 3.98
N LYS A 96 -24.53 17.85 5.31
CA LYS A 96 -23.97 18.79 6.29
C LYS A 96 -23.44 18.05 7.51
N PHE A 97 -22.16 18.25 7.85
CA PHE A 97 -21.49 17.58 8.97
C PHE A 97 -22.18 17.83 10.32
N SER A 98 -22.60 19.07 10.59
CA SER A 98 -23.23 19.45 11.87
C SER A 98 -24.54 18.71 12.17
N ARG A 99 -25.19 18.14 11.15
CA ARG A 99 -26.48 17.44 11.27
C ARG A 99 -26.34 15.92 11.24
N TRP A 100 -25.13 15.41 11.02
CA TRP A 100 -24.91 13.98 10.94
C TRP A 100 -24.88 13.38 12.35
N THR A 101 -26.01 12.83 12.79
CA THR A 101 -26.19 12.26 14.14
C THR A 101 -25.15 11.19 14.48
N HIS A 102 -24.69 10.43 13.48
CA HIS A 102 -23.72 9.36 13.67
C HIS A 102 -22.27 9.81 13.45
N LEU A 103 -22.02 11.11 13.31
CA LEU A 103 -20.66 11.66 13.16
C LEU A 103 -19.70 11.20 14.29
N PRO A 104 -20.08 11.18 15.58
CA PRO A 104 -19.17 10.71 16.63
C PRO A 104 -18.78 9.23 16.46
N HIS A 105 -19.71 8.39 15.99
CA HIS A 105 -19.44 6.96 15.74
C HIS A 105 -18.50 6.79 14.55
N PHE A 106 -18.71 7.56 13.48
CA PHE A 106 -17.81 7.57 12.33
C PHE A 106 -16.41 8.08 12.71
N ALA A 107 -16.31 9.16 13.48
CA ALA A 107 -15.04 9.68 13.96
C ALA A 107 -14.31 8.66 14.84
N ALA A 108 -15.01 7.99 15.76
CA ALA A 108 -14.45 6.90 16.57
C ALA A 108 -13.95 5.73 15.71
N ALA A 109 -14.68 5.36 14.65
CA ALA A 109 -14.24 4.38 13.67
C ALA A 109 -12.97 4.81 12.94
N CYS A 110 -12.86 6.07 12.49
CA CYS A 110 -11.63 6.59 11.89
C CYS A 110 -10.43 6.49 12.85
N VAL A 111 -10.61 6.90 14.11
CA VAL A 111 -9.58 6.78 15.14
C VAL A 111 -9.17 5.32 15.35
N GLY A 112 -10.14 4.41 15.42
CA GLY A 112 -9.89 2.97 15.54
C GLY A 112 -9.10 2.39 14.36
N LEU A 113 -9.39 2.81 13.13
CA LEU A 113 -8.63 2.43 11.93
C LEU A 113 -7.18 2.92 12.01
N PHE A 114 -6.95 4.20 12.36
CA PHE A 114 -5.60 4.75 12.51
C PHE A 114 -4.83 4.05 13.63
N ALA A 115 -5.46 3.81 14.78
CA ALA A 115 -4.86 3.10 15.90
C ALA A 115 -4.50 1.65 15.52
N GLY A 116 -5.40 0.94 14.83
CA GLY A 116 -5.17 -0.40 14.31
C GLY A 116 -3.98 -0.46 13.35
N ALA A 117 -3.95 0.43 12.37
CA ALA A 117 -2.85 0.54 11.39
C ALA A 117 -1.50 0.86 12.08
N PHE A 118 -1.52 1.75 13.06
CA PHE A 118 -0.34 2.10 13.85
C PHE A 118 0.17 0.89 14.66
N LEU A 119 -0.72 0.15 15.32
CA LEU A 119 -0.37 -1.07 16.07
C LEU A 119 0.19 -2.15 15.14
N THR A 120 -0.39 -2.37 13.95
CA THR A 120 0.16 -3.32 12.98
C THR A 120 1.56 -2.92 12.55
N ARG A 121 1.78 -1.64 12.24
CA ARG A 121 3.09 -1.12 11.83
C ARG A 121 4.14 -1.26 12.92
N ARG A 122 3.78 -0.93 14.17
CA ARG A 122 4.67 -1.08 15.33
C ARG A 122 4.98 -2.55 15.62
N SER A 123 4.01 -3.45 15.46
CA SER A 123 4.24 -4.89 15.63
C SER A 123 5.19 -5.45 14.58
N ALA A 124 5.02 -5.06 13.31
CA ALA A 124 5.91 -5.45 12.22
C ALA A 124 7.33 -4.94 12.46
N ALA A 125 7.49 -3.68 12.88
CA ALA A 125 8.80 -3.13 13.23
C ALA A 125 9.46 -3.86 14.41
N ARG A 126 8.68 -4.31 15.40
CA ARG A 126 9.21 -5.09 16.52
C ARG A 126 9.62 -6.49 16.11
N ASP A 127 8.81 -7.15 15.28
CA ASP A 127 9.11 -8.48 14.76
C ASP A 127 10.38 -8.43 13.88
N ALA A 128 10.54 -7.37 13.09
CA ALA A 128 11.78 -7.11 12.35
C ALA A 128 13.00 -6.94 13.28
N LYS A 129 12.88 -6.16 14.34
CA LYS A 129 13.97 -6.02 15.34
C LYS A 129 14.30 -7.32 16.07
N LEU A 130 13.31 -8.16 16.36
CA LEU A 130 13.53 -9.47 16.96
C LEU A 130 14.23 -10.42 15.98
N ALA A 131 13.86 -10.37 14.70
CA ALA A 131 14.57 -11.09 13.64
C ALA A 131 16.00 -10.59 13.47
N GLU A 132 16.25 -9.28 13.61
CA GLU A 132 17.61 -8.71 13.62
C GLU A 132 18.43 -9.20 14.81
N ALA A 133 17.86 -9.22 16.03
CA ALA A 133 18.53 -9.73 17.22
C ALA A 133 18.84 -11.23 17.14
N HIS A 134 17.98 -12.02 16.48
CA HIS A 134 18.26 -13.44 16.22
C HIS A 134 19.29 -13.66 15.10
N ALA A 135 19.46 -12.69 14.20
CA ALA A 135 20.50 -12.67 13.18
C ALA A 135 21.87 -12.18 13.70
N GLU A 136 22.01 -11.84 14.99
CA GLU A 136 23.33 -11.67 15.62
C GLU A 136 24.06 -13.00 15.86
N HIS A 137 23.48 -14.13 15.44
CA HIS A 137 24.27 -15.35 15.27
C HIS A 137 25.32 -15.14 14.16
N PRO A 138 26.61 -15.39 14.44
CA PRO A 138 27.75 -15.03 13.58
C PRO A 138 27.74 -15.68 12.17
N ASP A 139 26.87 -16.67 11.95
CA ASP A 139 26.79 -17.44 10.71
C ASP A 139 25.65 -17.00 9.77
N THR A 140 24.82 -16.01 10.13
CA THR A 140 23.75 -15.56 9.23
C THR A 140 24.28 -14.59 8.17
N VAL A 141 24.28 -15.01 6.91
CA VAL A 141 24.66 -14.17 5.77
C VAL A 141 23.63 -13.06 5.61
N THR A 142 24.06 -11.81 5.81
CA THR A 142 23.20 -10.65 5.58
C THR A 142 23.05 -10.36 4.08
N PRO A 143 21.96 -9.72 3.63
CA PRO A 143 21.80 -9.32 2.23
C PRO A 143 22.97 -8.47 1.71
N GLU A 144 23.51 -7.59 2.57
CA GLU A 144 24.65 -6.74 2.23
C GLU A 144 25.91 -7.57 2.01
N LYS A 145 26.16 -8.56 2.88
CA LYS A 145 27.30 -9.46 2.74
C LYS A 145 27.16 -10.31 1.49
N ALA A 146 26.02 -10.97 1.28
CA ALA A 146 25.77 -11.77 0.08
C ALA A 146 25.95 -10.95 -1.21
N LEU A 147 25.45 -9.71 -1.23
CA LEU A 147 25.62 -8.83 -2.38
C LEU A 147 27.08 -8.41 -2.59
N ALA A 148 27.81 -8.13 -1.51
CA ALA A 148 29.23 -7.79 -1.58
C ALA A 148 30.06 -8.95 -2.13
N GLU A 149 29.80 -10.18 -1.67
CA GLU A 149 30.47 -11.40 -2.16
C GLU A 149 30.16 -11.63 -3.64
N LEU A 150 28.91 -11.49 -4.08
CA LEU A 150 28.53 -11.56 -5.50
C LEU A 150 29.30 -10.53 -6.35
N ARG A 151 29.38 -9.28 -5.88
CA ARG A 151 30.10 -8.21 -6.57
C ARG A 151 31.59 -8.50 -6.65
N GLN A 152 32.17 -9.02 -5.59
CA GLN A 152 33.57 -9.40 -5.55
C GLN A 152 33.86 -10.50 -6.58
N VAL A 153 33.08 -11.59 -6.58
CA VAL A 153 33.28 -12.69 -7.54
C VAL A 153 33.14 -12.21 -8.99
N VAL A 154 32.11 -11.41 -9.27
CA VAL A 154 31.88 -10.85 -10.62
C VAL A 154 33.03 -9.93 -11.04
N GLY A 155 33.52 -9.07 -10.13
CA GLY A 155 34.66 -8.19 -10.40
C GLY A 155 35.97 -8.96 -10.62
N GLU A 156 36.26 -9.94 -9.77
CA GLU A 156 37.44 -10.80 -9.90
C GLU A 156 37.44 -11.58 -11.22
N LEU A 157 36.27 -12.04 -11.68
CA LEU A 157 36.14 -12.70 -12.97
C LEU A 157 36.42 -11.74 -14.13
N LEU A 158 35.84 -10.54 -14.12
CA LEU A 158 36.07 -9.53 -15.16
C LEU A 158 37.55 -9.09 -15.24
N GLU A 159 38.24 -8.99 -14.10
CA GLU A 159 39.66 -8.69 -14.06
C GLU A 159 40.54 -9.87 -14.52
N ALA A 160 40.13 -11.11 -14.22
CA ALA A 160 40.90 -12.30 -14.55
C ALA A 160 40.79 -12.69 -16.03
N ILE A 161 39.60 -12.59 -16.65
CA ILE A 161 39.33 -13.08 -18.02
C ILE A 161 40.39 -12.65 -19.04
N PRO A 162 40.79 -11.36 -19.15
CA PRO A 162 41.78 -10.93 -20.14
C PRO A 162 43.17 -11.55 -19.95
N THR A 163 43.47 -12.09 -18.77
CA THR A 163 44.77 -12.66 -18.42
C THR A 163 44.86 -14.17 -18.61
N LEU A 164 43.72 -14.86 -18.76
CA LEU A 164 43.67 -16.32 -18.79
C LEU A 164 44.22 -16.93 -20.09
N GLY A 165 44.38 -16.14 -21.15
CA GLY A 165 45.10 -16.48 -22.39
C GLY A 165 44.49 -17.60 -23.25
N ASP A 166 43.66 -18.45 -22.65
CA ASP A 166 42.93 -19.56 -23.25
C ASP A 166 41.42 -19.38 -22.99
N GLU A 167 40.63 -19.35 -24.07
CA GLU A 167 39.18 -19.09 -24.00
C GLU A 167 38.44 -20.21 -23.27
N HIS A 168 38.86 -21.46 -23.48
CA HIS A 168 38.26 -22.61 -22.82
C HIS A 168 38.51 -22.55 -21.30
N HIS A 169 39.74 -22.23 -20.88
CA HIS A 169 40.07 -22.02 -19.48
C HIS A 169 39.28 -20.85 -18.85
N ALA A 170 39.08 -19.76 -19.58
CA ALA A 170 38.25 -18.63 -19.15
C ALA A 170 36.78 -19.05 -18.94
N CYS A 171 36.18 -19.71 -19.94
CA CYS A 171 34.81 -20.22 -19.87
C CYS A 171 34.61 -21.21 -18.71
N HIS A 172 35.57 -22.13 -18.52
CA HIS A 172 35.53 -23.07 -17.40
C HIS A 172 35.59 -22.34 -16.05
N THR A 173 36.46 -21.34 -15.92
CA THR A 173 36.60 -20.54 -14.69
C THR A 173 35.32 -19.78 -14.36
N ILE A 174 34.69 -19.16 -15.36
CA ILE A 174 33.39 -18.48 -15.18
C ILE A 174 32.34 -19.47 -14.71
N THR A 175 32.21 -20.61 -15.41
CA THR A 175 31.17 -21.62 -15.11
C THR A 175 31.25 -22.11 -13.66
N LEU A 176 32.46 -22.40 -13.17
CA LEU A 176 32.67 -22.85 -11.80
C LEU A 176 32.41 -21.72 -10.79
N LYS A 177 33.17 -20.62 -10.87
CA LYS A 177 33.12 -19.57 -9.85
C LYS A 177 31.77 -18.85 -9.80
N LEU A 178 31.20 -18.54 -10.97
CA LEU A 178 29.91 -17.85 -11.03
C LEU A 178 28.78 -18.80 -10.65
N GLY A 179 28.86 -20.08 -11.01
CA GLY A 179 27.89 -21.10 -10.59
C GLY A 179 27.81 -21.24 -9.07
N ASP A 180 28.96 -21.36 -8.41
CA ASP A 180 29.05 -21.42 -6.94
C ASP A 180 28.48 -20.15 -6.30
N ALA A 181 28.88 -18.97 -6.79
CA ALA A 181 28.41 -17.70 -6.25
C ALA A 181 26.89 -17.49 -6.41
N ILE A 182 26.32 -17.86 -7.57
CA ILE A 182 24.86 -17.81 -7.78
C ILE A 182 24.15 -18.73 -6.78
N SER A 183 24.62 -19.98 -6.66
CA SER A 183 24.03 -20.98 -5.78
C SER A 183 24.05 -20.55 -4.31
N ASP A 184 25.16 -19.96 -3.86
CA ASP A 184 25.37 -19.65 -2.45
C ASP A 184 24.69 -18.33 -2.02
N PHE A 185 24.73 -17.29 -2.88
CA PHE A 185 24.39 -15.94 -2.45
C PHE A 185 23.05 -15.42 -2.97
N VAL A 186 22.55 -15.89 -4.12
CA VAL A 186 21.24 -15.44 -4.64
C VAL A 186 20.09 -15.85 -3.71
N PRO A 187 20.01 -17.13 -3.24
CA PRO A 187 18.97 -17.52 -2.29
C PRO A 187 19.06 -16.75 -0.96
N ALA A 188 20.27 -16.49 -0.47
CA ALA A 188 20.49 -15.76 0.78
C ALA A 188 19.89 -14.34 0.76
N ILE A 189 19.90 -13.67 -0.39
CA ILE A 189 19.24 -12.37 -0.56
C ILE A 189 17.72 -12.52 -0.63
N ALA A 190 17.23 -13.51 -1.38
CA ALA A 190 15.80 -13.76 -1.56
C ALA A 190 15.09 -14.16 -0.25
N ASP A 191 15.74 -14.98 0.58
CA ASP A 191 15.21 -15.46 1.86
C ASP A 191 15.02 -14.34 2.89
N GLN A 192 15.71 -13.22 2.71
CA GLN A 192 15.64 -12.04 3.59
C GLN A 192 14.52 -11.07 3.20
N ARG A 193 13.58 -11.48 2.32
CA ARG A 193 12.46 -10.67 1.85
C ARG A 193 11.71 -9.95 2.97
N GLU A 194 11.31 -10.66 4.02
CA GLU A 194 10.52 -10.05 5.10
C GLU A 194 11.29 -8.95 5.81
N ARG A 195 12.59 -9.17 6.04
CA ARG A 195 13.50 -8.20 6.66
C ARG A 195 13.69 -6.97 5.78
N LEU A 196 13.93 -7.17 4.48
CA LEU A 196 14.07 -6.08 3.52
C LEU A 196 12.77 -5.25 3.42
N VAL A 197 11.61 -5.90 3.27
CA VAL A 197 10.31 -5.22 3.23
C VAL A 197 10.04 -4.45 4.53
N ALA A 198 10.40 -5.00 5.69
CA ALA A 198 10.25 -4.31 6.95
C ALA A 198 11.18 -3.09 7.08
N ARG A 199 12.39 -3.16 6.51
CA ARG A 199 13.38 -2.09 6.59
C ARG A 199 13.10 -0.93 5.63
N MET A 200 12.86 -1.20 4.35
CA MET A 200 12.71 -0.15 3.31
C MET A 200 11.27 0.06 2.84
N GLY A 201 10.33 -0.79 3.25
CA GLY A 201 8.96 -0.77 2.77
C GLY A 201 8.78 -1.53 1.45
N LEU A 202 7.53 -1.92 1.17
CA LEU A 202 7.20 -2.80 0.03
C LEU A 202 7.54 -2.20 -1.33
N SER A 203 7.31 -0.89 -1.52
CA SER A 203 7.58 -0.22 -2.80
C SER A 203 9.08 -0.11 -3.09
N ALA A 204 9.89 0.24 -2.09
CA ALA A 204 11.35 0.30 -2.25
C ALA A 204 11.94 -1.10 -2.48
N TYR A 205 11.43 -2.10 -1.76
CA TYR A 205 11.80 -3.50 -1.95
C TYR A 205 11.49 -3.99 -3.37
N ALA A 206 10.31 -3.69 -3.92
CA ALA A 206 9.98 -4.05 -5.29
C ALA A 206 10.98 -3.44 -6.29
N GLY A 207 11.28 -2.15 -6.16
CA GLY A 207 12.27 -1.49 -7.01
C GLY A 207 13.72 -1.97 -6.82
N LEU A 208 14.07 -2.54 -5.67
CA LEU A 208 15.34 -3.25 -5.45
C LEU A 208 15.34 -4.58 -6.21
N MET A 209 14.29 -5.39 -6.03
CA MET A 209 14.18 -6.71 -6.63
C MET A 209 14.10 -6.67 -8.15
N ASP A 210 13.46 -5.66 -8.74
CA ASP A 210 13.42 -5.51 -10.20
C ASP A 210 14.84 -5.43 -10.81
N VAL A 211 15.72 -4.65 -10.18
CA VAL A 211 17.12 -4.51 -10.62
C VAL A 211 17.92 -5.76 -10.27
N PHE A 212 17.71 -6.33 -9.09
CA PHE A 212 18.39 -7.56 -8.67
C PHE A 212 18.07 -8.75 -9.58
N SER A 213 16.79 -8.97 -9.92
CA SER A 213 16.40 -10.02 -10.86
C SER A 213 16.93 -9.76 -12.28
N ALA A 214 17.14 -8.50 -12.68
CA ALA A 214 17.86 -8.21 -13.91
C ALA A 214 19.34 -8.59 -13.80
N ALA A 215 20.01 -8.32 -12.69
CA ALA A 215 21.40 -8.75 -12.46
C ALA A 215 21.52 -10.27 -12.49
N GLU A 216 20.63 -10.98 -11.76
CA GLU A 216 20.55 -12.44 -11.72
C GLU A 216 20.40 -13.05 -13.12
N ARG A 217 19.49 -12.53 -13.95
CA ARG A 217 19.34 -12.99 -15.34
C ARG A 217 20.62 -12.79 -16.17
N SER A 218 21.33 -11.68 -15.97
CA SER A 218 22.61 -11.42 -16.63
C SER A 218 23.69 -12.42 -16.18
N MET A 219 23.77 -12.73 -14.87
CA MET A 219 24.70 -13.73 -14.36
C MET A 219 24.37 -15.14 -14.89
N ASN A 220 23.09 -15.52 -14.90
CA ASN A 220 22.66 -16.80 -15.49
C ASN A 220 22.99 -16.89 -16.98
N ARG A 221 22.82 -15.79 -17.73
CA ARG A 221 23.22 -15.74 -19.15
C ARG A 221 24.74 -15.87 -19.31
N ALA A 222 25.52 -15.19 -18.48
CA ALA A 222 26.98 -15.30 -18.50
C ALA A 222 27.44 -16.74 -18.21
N TRP A 223 26.84 -17.39 -17.20
CA TRP A 223 27.11 -18.78 -16.85
C TRP A 223 26.75 -19.74 -17.99
N SER A 224 25.56 -19.63 -18.58
CA SER A 224 25.15 -20.48 -19.70
C SER A 224 26.02 -20.29 -20.94
N ALA A 225 26.34 -19.04 -21.32
CA ALA A 225 27.20 -18.75 -22.46
C ALA A 225 28.62 -19.32 -22.27
N ALA A 226 29.17 -19.24 -21.06
CA ALA A 226 30.46 -19.86 -20.74
C ALA A 226 30.40 -21.40 -20.81
N ALA A 227 29.31 -22.02 -20.35
CA ALA A 227 29.12 -23.46 -20.47
C ALA A 227 29.05 -23.93 -21.94
N ASP A 228 28.57 -23.06 -22.84
CA ASP A 228 28.51 -23.27 -24.29
C ASP A 228 29.79 -22.80 -25.04
N GLU A 229 30.87 -22.49 -24.31
CA GLU A 229 32.15 -21.99 -24.85
C GLU A 229 32.06 -20.66 -25.63
N ASN A 230 31.06 -19.83 -25.34
CA ASN A 230 30.90 -18.49 -25.92
C ASN A 230 31.42 -17.40 -24.96
N LEU A 231 32.73 -17.15 -24.99
CA LEU A 231 33.41 -16.22 -24.08
C LEU A 231 32.95 -14.77 -24.24
N ASP A 232 32.78 -14.29 -25.48
CA ASP A 232 32.40 -12.90 -25.77
C ASP A 232 31.04 -12.57 -25.14
N GLU A 233 30.04 -13.43 -25.37
CA GLU A 233 28.72 -13.25 -24.81
C GLU A 233 28.69 -13.41 -23.28
N SER A 234 29.51 -14.33 -22.76
CA SER A 234 29.66 -14.52 -21.33
C SER A 234 30.19 -13.25 -20.66
N THR A 235 31.25 -12.67 -21.23
CA THR A 235 31.89 -11.45 -20.74
C THR A 235 30.93 -10.26 -20.80
N GLU A 236 30.26 -10.03 -21.94
CA GLU A 236 29.26 -8.96 -22.09
C GLU A 236 28.12 -9.10 -21.06
N SER A 237 27.68 -10.33 -20.81
CA SER A 237 26.63 -10.59 -19.83
C SER A 237 27.10 -10.36 -18.39
N LEU A 238 28.37 -10.64 -18.09
CA LEU A 238 29.00 -10.42 -16.80
C LEU A 238 29.20 -8.93 -16.51
N GLU A 239 29.59 -8.13 -17.52
CA GLU A 239 29.67 -6.67 -17.43
C GLU A 239 28.31 -6.05 -17.06
N ARG A 240 27.25 -6.45 -17.78
CA ARG A 240 25.87 -6.04 -17.46
C ARG A 240 25.45 -6.45 -16.04
N ALA A 241 25.91 -7.60 -15.55
CA ALA A 241 25.66 -8.01 -14.18
C ALA A 241 26.37 -7.09 -13.18
N ALA A 242 27.65 -6.76 -13.41
CA ALA A 242 28.44 -5.88 -12.56
C ALA A 242 27.81 -4.48 -12.40
N GLU A 243 27.35 -3.90 -13.51
CA GLU A 243 26.63 -2.62 -13.54
C GLU A 243 25.36 -2.67 -12.69
N ARG A 244 24.53 -3.71 -12.90
CA ARG A 244 23.26 -3.85 -12.17
C ARG A 244 23.49 -4.10 -10.68
N LEU A 245 24.48 -4.91 -10.32
CA LEU A 245 24.82 -5.16 -8.92
C LEU A 245 25.26 -3.88 -8.19
N ALA A 246 25.90 -2.93 -8.87
CA ALA A 246 26.24 -1.64 -8.28
C ALA A 246 24.98 -0.83 -7.93
N VAL A 247 23.99 -0.83 -8.84
CA VAL A 247 22.70 -0.18 -8.60
C VAL A 247 21.92 -0.86 -7.46
N VAL A 248 22.00 -2.19 -7.35
CA VAL A 248 21.41 -2.93 -6.21
C VAL A 248 22.05 -2.49 -4.90
N GLU A 249 23.38 -2.35 -4.85
CA GLU A 249 24.12 -1.92 -3.66
C GLU A 249 23.72 -0.51 -3.21
N ASP A 250 23.62 0.43 -4.15
CA ASP A 250 23.16 1.80 -3.87
C ASP A 250 21.74 1.79 -3.27
N LYS A 251 20.81 1.03 -3.87
CA LYS A 251 19.44 0.89 -3.36
C LYS A 251 19.39 0.21 -2.00
N LEU A 252 20.25 -0.78 -1.74
CA LEU A 252 20.28 -1.55 -0.51
C LEU A 252 20.82 -0.72 0.67
N THR A 253 21.86 0.08 0.42
CA THR A 253 22.52 0.94 1.41
C THR A 253 21.85 2.29 1.58
N GLY A 254 20.93 2.66 0.68
CA GLY A 254 20.28 3.97 0.68
C GLY A 254 21.19 5.10 0.21
N ARG A 255 22.32 4.80 -0.44
CA ARG A 255 23.10 5.80 -1.16
C ARG A 255 22.29 6.27 -2.37
N THR A 256 22.25 7.59 -2.57
CA THR A 256 21.72 8.17 -3.81
C THR A 256 22.54 7.58 -4.97
N PRO A 257 21.93 7.08 -6.05
CA PRO A 257 22.64 6.36 -7.10
C PRO A 257 23.83 7.18 -7.57
N SER A 258 25.02 6.57 -7.53
CA SER A 258 26.18 7.11 -8.22
C SER A 258 25.78 7.23 -9.69
N LEU A 259 25.65 8.45 -10.18
CA LEU A 259 25.40 8.75 -11.59
C LEU A 259 26.68 8.37 -12.38
N LEU A 260 26.95 7.08 -12.52
CA LEU A 260 27.80 6.60 -13.59
C LEU A 260 26.98 6.71 -14.87
N PRO A 261 27.48 7.42 -15.89
CA PRO A 261 26.78 7.53 -17.15
C PRO A 261 26.69 6.13 -17.76
N LEU A 262 25.47 5.66 -17.99
CA LEU A 262 25.21 4.56 -18.91
C LEU A 262 25.66 5.06 -20.29
N GLY A 263 26.88 4.67 -20.68
CA GLY A 263 27.46 4.89 -22.01
C GLY A 263 27.17 3.71 -22.91
#